data_AF-A0A2L0B0Q8-F1
#
_entry.id   AF-A0A2L0B0Q8-F1
#
_cell.length_a   1.000
_cell.length_b   1.000
_cell.length_c   1.000
_cell.angle_alpha   90.00
_cell.angle_beta   90.00
_cell.angle_gamma   90.00
#
_symmetry.space_group_name_H-M   'P 1'
#
loop_
_entity.id
_entity.type
_entity.pdbx_description
1 polymer ?
#
loop_
_entity_poly.entity_id
_entity_poly.type
_entity_poly.pdbx_seq_one_letter_code
_entity_poly.pdbx_strand_id
1 'polypeptide(L)'
;TDTIPEPLRDRMEMIDMSGYVAEEKLAIAKQYLLPQAMKDSGLLEDKIKIEDSALNMLIKSYCRESGVRNLQKHIEKVVRKVAYKVVKENSSFIQVDQRNLAEFVGKPVFTQERMYPVTPPGVVMGLAWTAMGGSTLYIETTTRRIQVDAKDTEGSLELTGH
;
A
#
# COMPACT_ATOMS: atom_id res chain seq x y z
N THR A 1 -5.68 8.72 -17.39
CA THR A 1 -6.58 8.94 -18.55
C THR A 1 -6.27 10.24 -19.26
N ASP A 2 -5.71 11.25 -18.57
CA ASP A 2 -5.38 12.56 -19.17
C ASP A 2 -4.27 12.55 -20.22
N THR A 3 -3.52 11.45 -20.36
CA THR A 3 -2.42 11.32 -21.34
C THR A 3 -2.81 10.63 -22.65
N ILE A 4 -4.06 10.15 -22.78
CA ILE A 4 -4.52 9.46 -23.99
C ILE A 4 -4.98 10.51 -25.02
N PRO A 5 -4.46 10.50 -26.27
CA PRO A 5 -4.89 11.44 -27.30
C PRO A 5 -6.39 11.37 -27.58
N GLU A 6 -7.03 12.53 -27.71
CA GLU A 6 -8.47 12.68 -27.95
C GLU A 6 -8.99 11.86 -29.14
N PRO A 7 -8.28 11.75 -30.30
CA PRO A 7 -8.77 10.94 -31.43
C PRO A 7 -8.86 9.43 -31.14
N LEU A 8 -8.07 8.93 -30.21
CA LEU A 8 -8.14 7.53 -29.77
C LEU A 8 -9.21 7.35 -28.71
N ARG A 9 -9.30 8.30 -27.77
CA ARG A 9 -10.30 8.29 -26.70
C ARG A 9 -11.73 8.27 -27.23
N ASP A 10 -12.02 9.04 -28.27
CA ASP A 10 -13.34 9.09 -28.92
C ASP A 10 -13.74 7.75 -29.57
N ARG A 11 -12.77 6.88 -29.87
CA ARG A 11 -12.98 5.55 -30.47
C ARG A 11 -12.93 4.40 -29.47
N MET A 12 -12.80 4.69 -28.18
CA MET A 12 -12.69 3.69 -27.12
C MET A 12 -13.87 3.79 -26.15
N GLU A 13 -14.42 2.65 -25.78
CA GLU A 13 -15.30 2.59 -24.61
C GLU A 13 -14.43 2.55 -23.35
N MET A 14 -14.66 3.52 -22.47
CA MET A 14 -13.91 3.64 -21.22
C MET A 14 -14.60 2.82 -20.13
N ILE A 15 -13.95 1.76 -19.68
CA ILE A 15 -14.38 0.96 -18.53
C ILE A 15 -13.42 1.22 -17.37
N ASP A 16 -13.92 1.88 -16.33
CA ASP A 16 -13.14 2.19 -15.13
C ASP A 16 -13.14 1.00 -14.17
N MET A 17 -11.94 0.50 -13.85
CA MET A 17 -11.74 -0.55 -12.85
C MET A 17 -11.25 0.09 -11.56
N SER A 18 -12.07 0.02 -10.51
CA SER A 18 -11.71 0.50 -9.18
C SER A 18 -10.63 -0.37 -8.53
N GLY A 19 -9.92 0.20 -7.57
CA GLY A 19 -9.04 -0.56 -6.69
C GLY A 19 -9.81 -1.50 -5.76
N TYR A 20 -9.05 -2.31 -5.02
CA TYR A 20 -9.60 -3.27 -4.07
C TYR A 20 -9.49 -2.77 -2.61
N VAL A 21 -10.53 -3.05 -1.82
CA VAL A 21 -10.54 -2.87 -0.37
C VAL A 21 -9.69 -3.96 0.29
N ALA A 22 -9.22 -3.73 1.52
CA ALA A 22 -8.36 -4.67 2.24
C ALA A 22 -8.96 -6.10 2.34
N GLU A 23 -10.27 -6.21 2.53
CA GLU A 23 -10.97 -7.50 2.59
C GLU A 23 -10.98 -8.22 1.24
N GLU A 24 -11.23 -7.48 0.16
CA GLU A 24 -11.17 -8.01 -1.22
C GLU A 24 -9.75 -8.48 -1.55
N LYS A 25 -8.73 -7.71 -1.17
CA LYS A 25 -7.32 -8.11 -1.34
C LYS A 25 -6.99 -9.39 -0.58
N LEU A 26 -7.53 -9.55 0.62
CA LEU A 26 -7.35 -10.75 1.41
C LEU A 26 -8.03 -11.96 0.75
N ALA A 27 -9.24 -11.79 0.21
CA ALA A 27 -9.92 -12.83 -0.57
C ALA A 27 -9.13 -13.22 -1.83
N ILE A 28 -8.68 -12.23 -2.60
CA ILE A 28 -7.86 -12.42 -3.82
C ILE A 28 -6.54 -13.15 -3.47
N ALA A 29 -5.90 -12.75 -2.37
CA ALA A 29 -4.65 -13.38 -1.93
C ALA A 29 -4.83 -14.87 -1.62
N LYS A 30 -5.91 -15.23 -0.94
CA LYS A 30 -6.21 -16.63 -0.58
C LYS A 30 -6.64 -17.47 -1.76
N GLN A 31 -7.53 -16.95 -2.59
CA GLN A 31 -8.15 -17.72 -3.67
C GLN A 31 -7.22 -17.86 -4.89
N TYR A 32 -6.38 -16.86 -5.16
CA TYR A 32 -5.61 -16.81 -6.40
C TYR A 32 -4.10 -16.67 -6.17
N LEU A 33 -3.65 -15.68 -5.40
CA LEU A 33 -2.22 -15.36 -5.34
C LEU A 33 -1.39 -16.42 -4.62
N LEU A 34 -1.89 -16.93 -3.49
CA LEU A 34 -1.19 -17.95 -2.70
C LEU A 34 -1.11 -19.29 -3.44
N PRO A 35 -2.22 -19.86 -3.97
CA PRO A 35 -2.15 -21.08 -4.76
C PRO A 35 -1.23 -20.95 -5.98
N GLN A 36 -1.29 -19.81 -6.68
CA GLN A 36 -0.43 -19.55 -7.83
C GLN A 36 1.05 -19.51 -7.44
N ALA A 37 1.41 -18.75 -6.39
CA ALA A 37 2.79 -18.65 -5.92
C ALA A 37 3.35 -20.01 -5.44
N MET A 38 2.51 -20.83 -4.80
CA MET A 38 2.86 -22.19 -4.36
C MET A 38 3.13 -23.11 -5.55
N LYS A 39 2.24 -23.08 -6.55
CA LYS A 39 2.41 -23.84 -7.80
C LYS A 39 3.70 -23.45 -8.52
N ASP A 40 3.97 -22.15 -8.64
CA ASP A 40 5.16 -21.64 -9.33
C ASP A 40 6.47 -21.98 -8.59
N SER A 41 6.40 -22.16 -7.27
CA SER A 41 7.55 -22.56 -6.45
C SER A 41 7.66 -24.07 -6.21
N GLY A 42 6.72 -24.86 -6.73
CA GLY A 42 6.65 -26.32 -6.53
C GLY A 42 6.40 -26.74 -5.07
N LEU A 43 5.75 -25.89 -4.27
CA LEU A 43 5.41 -26.16 -2.88
C LEU A 43 4.04 -26.85 -2.79
N LEU A 44 3.99 -27.94 -2.04
CA LEU A 44 2.75 -28.63 -1.70
C LEU A 44 2.05 -27.95 -0.51
N GLU A 45 0.72 -28.08 -0.44
CA GLU A 45 -0.11 -27.51 0.63
C GLU A 45 0.20 -28.05 2.02
N ASP A 46 0.79 -29.24 2.12
CA ASP A 46 1.21 -29.85 3.38
C ASP A 46 2.47 -29.21 3.98
N LYS A 47 3.21 -28.39 3.21
CA LYS A 47 4.49 -27.79 3.64
C LYS A 47 4.35 -26.38 4.18
N ILE A 48 3.30 -25.65 3.81
CA ILE A 48 3.17 -24.22 4.14
C ILE A 48 1.73 -23.87 4.51
N LYS A 49 1.60 -23.10 5.59
CA LYS A 49 0.34 -22.42 5.93
C LYS A 49 0.61 -20.96 6.23
N ILE A 50 0.02 -20.06 5.45
CA ILE A 50 0.05 -18.62 5.72
C ILE A 50 -1.26 -18.24 6.39
N GLU A 51 -1.19 -17.68 7.60
CA GLU A 51 -2.37 -17.21 8.30
C GLU A 51 -2.92 -15.89 7.75
N ASP A 52 -4.21 -15.68 7.95
CA ASP A 52 -4.91 -14.41 7.70
C ASP A 52 -4.25 -13.24 8.41
N SER A 53 -3.69 -13.47 9.60
CA SER A 53 -2.96 -12.46 10.38
C SER A 53 -1.73 -11.95 9.63
N ALA A 54 -0.99 -12.86 8.98
CA ALA A 54 0.17 -12.54 8.16
C ALA A 54 -0.23 -11.82 6.86
N LEU A 55 -1.28 -12.29 6.18
CA LEU A 55 -1.80 -11.63 4.96
C LEU A 55 -2.30 -10.22 5.25
N ASN A 56 -3.04 -10.02 6.35
CA ASN A 56 -3.48 -8.70 6.79
C ASN A 56 -2.30 -7.77 7.10
N MET A 57 -1.26 -8.29 7.73
CA MET A 57 -0.04 -7.52 8.00
C MET A 57 0.68 -7.14 6.70
N LEU A 58 0.77 -8.05 5.72
CA LEU A 58 1.31 -7.74 4.39
C LEU A 58 0.55 -6.63 3.70
N ILE A 59 -0.79 -6.70 3.70
CA ILE A 59 -1.66 -5.71 3.08
C ILE A 59 -1.47 -4.34 3.76
N LYS A 60 -1.43 -4.28 5.09
CA LYS A 60 -1.38 -2.99 5.82
C LYS A 60 0.00 -2.36 5.87
N SER A 61 1.06 -3.15 6.05
CA SER A 61 2.39 -2.65 6.41
C SER A 61 3.44 -2.78 5.30
N TYR A 62 3.14 -3.54 4.25
CA TYR A 62 4.07 -3.78 3.14
C TYR A 62 3.51 -3.34 1.78
N CYS A 63 2.19 -3.15 1.65
CA CYS A 63 1.54 -2.83 0.38
C CYS A 63 0.73 -1.52 0.46
N ARG A 64 1.21 -0.44 -0.17
CA ARG A 64 0.43 0.80 -0.38
C ARG A 64 0.14 1.00 -1.86
N GLU A 65 -0.91 0.35 -2.33
CA GLU A 65 -1.41 0.50 -3.70
C GLU A 65 -2.92 0.22 -3.71
N SER A 66 -3.62 0.59 -4.78
CA SER A 66 -5.02 0.23 -5.01
C SER A 66 -5.18 -1.21 -5.51
N GLY A 67 -4.18 -1.75 -6.21
CA GLY A 67 -4.16 -3.13 -6.74
C GLY A 67 -3.58 -4.17 -5.77
N VAL A 68 -3.13 -5.30 -6.34
CA VAL A 68 -2.53 -6.45 -5.61
C VAL A 68 -1.14 -6.85 -6.14
N ARG A 69 -0.50 -6.03 -6.95
CA ARG A 69 0.80 -6.35 -7.58
C ARG A 69 1.93 -6.45 -6.57
N ASN A 70 2.03 -5.50 -5.64
CA ASN A 70 3.00 -5.56 -4.54
C ASN A 70 2.66 -6.68 -3.56
N LEU A 71 1.37 -6.91 -3.31
CA LEU A 71 0.91 -8.03 -2.48
C LEU A 71 1.37 -9.37 -3.06
N GLN A 72 1.17 -9.58 -4.36
CA GLN A 72 1.64 -10.75 -5.09
C GLN A 72 3.16 -10.93 -4.94
N LYS A 73 3.96 -9.88 -5.21
CA LYS A 73 5.43 -9.95 -5.07
C LYS A 73 5.87 -10.35 -3.66
N HIS A 74 5.18 -9.84 -2.63
CA HIS A 74 5.50 -10.18 -1.25
C HIS A 74 5.12 -11.62 -0.92
N ILE A 75 3.96 -12.10 -1.37
CA ILE A 75 3.54 -13.51 -1.22
C ILE A 75 4.56 -14.44 -1.89
N GLU A 76 4.92 -14.18 -3.15
CA GLU A 76 5.93 -14.95 -3.88
C GLU A 76 7.29 -14.97 -3.15
N LYS A 77 7.70 -13.85 -2.57
CA LYS A 77 8.93 -13.75 -1.76
C LYS A 77 8.86 -14.63 -0.51
N VAL A 78 7.72 -14.65 0.19
CA VAL A 78 7.51 -15.52 1.35
C VAL A 78 7.59 -16.98 0.93
N VAL A 79 6.80 -17.38 -0.07
CA VAL A 79 6.73 -18.75 -0.56
C VAL A 79 8.11 -19.25 -1.02
N ARG A 80 8.87 -18.43 -1.76
CA ARG A 80 10.22 -18.79 -2.21
C ARG A 80 11.20 -19.00 -1.04
N LYS A 81 11.11 -18.19 0.02
CA LYS A 81 11.93 -18.37 1.21
C LYS A 81 11.51 -19.59 2.03
N VAL A 82 10.23 -19.89 2.08
CA VAL A 82 9.73 -21.13 2.70
C VAL A 82 10.25 -22.34 1.94
N ALA A 83 10.17 -22.35 0.61
CA ALA A 83 10.73 -23.43 -0.22
C ALA A 83 12.22 -23.66 0.09
N TYR A 84 13.01 -22.58 0.19
CA TYR A 84 14.42 -22.65 0.58
C TYR A 84 14.62 -23.26 1.96
N LYS A 85 13.84 -22.84 2.98
CA LYS A 85 13.93 -23.41 4.34
C LYS A 85 13.55 -24.89 4.36
N VAL A 86 12.50 -25.30 3.65
CA VAL A 86 12.08 -26.72 3.56
C VAL A 86 13.22 -27.58 3.01
N VAL A 87 13.87 -27.15 1.93
CA VAL A 87 14.97 -27.91 1.31
C VAL A 87 16.23 -27.91 2.16
N LYS A 88 16.59 -26.77 2.78
CA LYS A 88 17.84 -26.64 3.54
C LYS A 88 17.76 -27.25 4.94
N GLU A 89 16.67 -27.02 5.64
CA GLU A 89 16.51 -27.37 7.06
C GLU A 89 15.74 -28.70 7.23
N ASN A 90 15.28 -29.33 6.13
CA ASN A 90 14.44 -30.53 6.14
C ASN A 90 13.16 -30.36 6.99
N SER A 91 12.69 -29.12 7.11
CA SER A 91 11.48 -28.78 7.87
C SER A 91 10.25 -29.36 7.17
N SER A 92 9.47 -30.14 7.92
CA SER A 92 8.28 -30.82 7.38
C SER A 92 7.11 -29.88 7.10
N PHE A 93 6.98 -28.80 7.89
CA PHE A 93 5.89 -27.83 7.79
C PHE A 93 6.34 -26.46 8.34
N ILE A 94 5.95 -25.38 7.65
CA ILE A 94 6.23 -24.01 8.06
C ILE A 94 4.92 -23.22 8.12
N GLN A 95 4.60 -22.73 9.32
CA GLN A 95 3.48 -21.80 9.54
C GLN A 95 3.99 -20.36 9.55
N VAL A 96 3.41 -19.52 8.69
CA VAL A 96 3.74 -18.09 8.61
C VAL A 96 2.61 -17.31 9.28
N ASP A 97 2.95 -16.63 10.37
CA ASP A 97 2.07 -15.80 11.17
C ASP A 97 2.56 -14.34 11.19
N GLN A 98 1.82 -13.46 11.85
CA GLN A 98 2.20 -12.05 11.97
C GLN A 98 3.57 -11.83 12.67
N ARG A 99 4.01 -12.74 13.54
CA ARG A 99 5.21 -12.58 14.38
C ARG A 99 6.47 -12.94 13.60
N ASN A 100 6.42 -13.99 12.79
CA ASN A 100 7.56 -14.47 12.01
C ASN A 100 7.62 -13.91 10.58
N LEU A 101 6.56 -13.21 10.13
CA LEU A 101 6.50 -12.60 8.79
C LEU A 101 7.73 -11.76 8.45
N ALA A 102 8.27 -11.03 9.43
CA ALA A 102 9.43 -10.17 9.26
C ALA A 102 10.72 -10.93 8.86
N GLU A 103 10.85 -12.21 9.21
CA GLU A 103 11.97 -13.06 8.77
C GLU A 103 11.94 -13.30 7.25
N PHE A 104 10.74 -13.35 6.68
CA PHE A 104 10.52 -13.64 5.27
C PHE A 104 10.60 -12.36 4.42
N VAL A 105 9.80 -11.35 4.73
CA VAL A 105 9.72 -10.14 3.90
C VAL A 105 10.69 -9.03 4.30
N GLY A 106 11.16 -9.04 5.56
CA GLY A 106 11.97 -7.98 6.16
C GLY A 106 11.14 -7.09 7.09
N LYS A 107 11.73 -5.99 7.57
CA LYS A 107 11.03 -5.00 8.39
C LYS A 107 9.88 -4.34 7.60
N PRO A 108 8.79 -3.94 8.27
CA PRO A 108 7.72 -3.17 7.65
C PRO A 108 8.24 -1.97 6.86
N VAL A 109 7.79 -1.83 5.61
CA VAL A 109 8.18 -0.72 4.72
C VAL A 109 7.38 0.54 5.04
N PHE A 110 6.10 0.35 5.35
CA PHE A 110 5.18 1.43 5.69
C PHE A 110 4.83 1.35 7.16
N THR A 111 5.18 2.40 7.89
CA THR A 111 4.54 2.71 9.16
C THR A 111 3.15 3.28 8.88
N GLN A 112 2.24 3.18 9.86
CA GLN A 112 0.97 3.89 9.78
C GLN A 112 1.29 5.37 9.52
N GLU A 113 0.51 6.01 8.64
CA GLU A 113 0.61 7.47 8.51
C GLU A 113 0.45 8.06 9.90
N ARG A 114 1.25 9.09 10.19
CA ARG A 114 1.12 9.86 11.41
C ARG A 114 -0.16 10.68 11.27
N MET A 115 -1.30 9.99 11.38
CA MET A 115 -2.60 10.62 11.38
C MET A 115 -2.68 11.44 12.65
N TYR A 116 -3.01 12.73 12.52
CA TYR A 116 -3.30 13.55 13.69
C TYR A 116 -4.57 12.98 14.33
N PRO A 117 -4.54 12.50 15.59
CA PRO A 117 -5.75 12.02 16.25
C PRO A 117 -6.78 13.15 16.41
N VAL A 118 -6.29 14.38 16.59
CA VAL A 118 -7.04 15.63 16.47
C VAL A 118 -6.16 16.60 15.70
N THR A 119 -6.67 17.20 14.63
CA THR A 119 -5.91 18.14 13.81
C THR A 119 -5.68 19.45 14.58
N PRO A 120 -4.43 19.94 14.69
CA PRO A 120 -4.17 21.25 15.28
C PRO A 120 -4.76 22.38 14.41
N PRO A 121 -4.98 23.59 14.97
CA PRO A 121 -5.42 24.74 14.19
C PRO A 121 -4.48 25.00 13.00
N GLY A 122 -5.06 25.21 11.82
CA GLY A 122 -4.32 25.41 10.58
C GLY A 122 -4.04 24.12 9.79
N VAL A 123 -4.42 22.94 10.29
CA VAL A 123 -4.27 21.66 9.59
C VAL A 123 -5.64 21.01 9.35
N VAL A 124 -5.89 20.54 8.13
CA VAL A 124 -7.11 19.78 7.79
C VAL A 124 -6.78 18.55 6.95
N MET A 125 -7.55 17.48 7.13
CA MET A 125 -7.45 16.27 6.30
C MET A 125 -8.31 16.43 5.05
N GLY A 126 -7.70 16.21 3.88
CA GLY A 126 -8.36 16.18 2.58
C GLY A 126 -8.24 14.81 1.91
N LEU A 127 -9.16 14.52 0.99
CA LEU A 127 -9.09 13.38 0.09
C LEU A 127 -8.59 13.85 -1.27
N ALA A 128 -7.58 13.18 -1.81
CA ALA A 128 -7.00 13.48 -3.11
C ALA A 128 -7.13 12.28 -4.04
N TRP A 129 -7.41 12.56 -5.32
CA TRP A 129 -7.35 11.56 -6.37
C TRP A 129 -5.98 11.63 -7.05
N THR A 130 -5.17 10.59 -6.88
CA THR A 130 -3.82 10.52 -7.45
C THR A 130 -3.77 9.50 -8.60
N ALA A 131 -2.68 9.50 -9.37
CA ALA A 131 -2.45 8.49 -10.40
C ALA A 131 -2.42 7.04 -9.87
N MET A 132 -2.18 6.86 -8.56
CA MET A 132 -2.18 5.55 -7.89
C MET A 132 -3.52 5.20 -7.22
N GLY A 133 -4.51 6.09 -7.31
CA GLY A 133 -5.83 5.99 -6.67
C GLY A 133 -6.07 7.07 -5.61
N GLY A 134 -7.11 6.88 -4.80
CA GLY A 134 -7.45 7.79 -3.70
C GLY A 134 -6.39 7.77 -2.59
N SER A 135 -6.02 8.95 -2.09
CA SER A 135 -5.09 9.14 -0.97
C SER A 135 -5.63 10.19 0.01
N THR A 136 -5.34 10.03 1.29
CA THR A 136 -5.51 11.08 2.30
C THR A 136 -4.30 12.01 2.26
N LEU A 137 -4.53 13.32 2.32
CA LEU A 137 -3.48 14.35 2.42
C LEU A 137 -3.82 15.31 3.55
N TYR A 138 -2.81 15.93 4.14
CA TYR A 138 -2.99 17.05 5.06
C TYR A 138 -2.67 18.36 4.35
N ILE A 139 -3.59 19.31 4.44
CA ILE A 139 -3.36 20.70 4.03
C ILE A 139 -3.01 21.47 5.29
N GLU A 140 -1.84 22.08 5.31
CA GLU A 140 -1.31 22.81 6.46
C GLU A 140 -1.16 24.30 6.12
N THR A 141 -1.48 25.16 7.08
CA THR A 141 -1.32 26.60 7.02
C THR A 141 -0.60 27.07 8.27
N THR A 142 0.33 28.01 8.10
CA THR A 142 1.09 28.58 9.21
C THR A 142 1.23 30.07 9.03
N THR A 143 1.17 30.82 10.12
CA THR A 143 1.39 32.26 10.11
C THR A 143 2.88 32.54 9.95
N ARG A 144 3.27 33.26 8.90
CA ARG A 144 4.63 33.81 8.81
C ARG A 144 4.77 35.08 9.66
N ARG A 145 6.01 35.39 10.07
CA ARG A 145 6.30 36.55 10.94
C ARG A 145 5.75 37.83 10.32
N ILE A 146 4.99 38.56 11.12
CA ILE A 146 4.54 39.92 10.81
C ILE A 146 5.77 40.83 10.82
N GLN A 147 6.05 41.52 9.72
CA GLN A 147 7.00 42.65 9.75
C GLN A 147 6.31 43.78 10.52
N VAL A 148 6.79 44.08 11.73
CA VAL A 148 6.16 45.01 12.67
C VAL A 148 6.30 46.49 12.21
N ASP A 149 7.15 46.76 11.23
CA ASP A 149 7.52 48.13 10.82
C ASP A 149 6.86 48.62 9.52
N ALA A 150 5.94 47.88 8.92
CA ALA A 150 5.26 48.28 7.69
C ALA A 150 3.83 48.79 7.99
N LYS A 151 3.67 50.12 8.01
CA LYS A 151 2.34 50.75 7.88
C LYS A 151 1.80 50.38 6.50
N ASP A 152 0.66 49.69 6.49
CA ASP A 152 -0.11 49.27 5.31
C ASP A 152 0.57 48.26 4.37
N THR A 153 0.91 47.08 4.89
CA THR A 153 1.22 45.91 4.06
C THR A 153 -0.03 45.06 3.83
N GLU A 154 -0.42 44.84 2.57
CA GLU A 154 -1.43 43.84 2.19
C GLU A 154 -0.99 42.44 2.64
N GLY A 155 -1.96 41.60 3.03
CA GLY A 155 -1.68 40.22 3.42
C GLY A 155 -1.16 39.41 2.24
N SER A 156 -0.05 38.68 2.42
CA SER A 156 0.51 37.79 1.40
C SER A 156 0.21 36.31 1.72
N LEU A 157 0.13 35.49 0.68
CA LEU A 157 -0.03 34.04 0.77
C LEU A 157 1.06 33.37 -0.05
N GLU A 158 1.88 32.55 0.60
CA GLU A 158 2.86 31.70 -0.05
C GLU A 158 2.34 30.26 -0.05
N LEU A 159 2.15 29.68 -1.24
CA LEU A 159 1.77 28.29 -1.41
C LEU A 159 3.01 27.43 -1.62
N THR A 160 3.05 26.28 -0.95
CA THR A 160 4.10 25.26 -1.11
C THR A 160 3.49 23.93 -1.50
N GLY A 161 4.22 23.12 -2.27
CA GLY A 161 3.68 21.91 -2.89
C GLY A 161 3.46 22.11 -4.39
N HIS A 162 3.23 21.01 -5.11
CA HIS A 162 2.93 20.98 -6.54
C HIS A 162 1.47 20.60 -6.75
#